data_AF-A0A1B6JKU6-F1
#
_entry.id   AF-A0A1B6JKU6-F1
#
_cell.length_a   1.000
_cell.length_b   1.000
_cell.length_c   1.000
_cell.angle_alpha   90.00
_cell.angle_beta   90.00
_cell.angle_gamma   90.00
#
_symmetry.space_group_name_H-M   'P 1'
#
loop_
_entity.id
_entity.type
_entity.pdbx_description
1 polymer ?
#
loop_
_entity_poly.entity_id
_entity_poly.type
_entity_poly.pdbx_seq_one_letter_code
_entity_poly.pdbx_strand_id
1 'polypeptide(L)'
;FYQRLKNVIATMSEHHYSYFHHLPNQEAVMIKHFQKYEQSPLPPLLDLLSEIGVVLLNTQPEVSYARAWLPNMVSVGGLHIPKMKTSHPKEIQTFIDGAEDGIIYFSLGSTLSGTSIPDYVRDAFITAFSRIPQRVIWKIDNTPPALPRNVMVVAWAQQLDILADPKCKAFITHAGLLSFLEAVHFAVPLIGVPVFADQPWNMVKAEQAKIGVHLHILNISADYVSWALEEILHNPVYKRNMDQLSAQMRDR
;
A
#
# COMPACT_ATOMS: atom_id res chain seq x y z
N PHE A 1 -20.06 -0.63 -21.47
CA PHE A 1 -19.81 0.52 -22.38
C PHE A 1 -19.41 1.78 -21.61
N TYR A 2 -20.21 2.24 -20.63
CA TYR A 2 -19.93 3.45 -19.83
C TYR A 2 -18.53 3.53 -19.19
N GLN A 3 -18.07 2.44 -18.55
CA GLN A 3 -16.72 2.39 -17.96
C GLN A 3 -15.61 2.63 -19.00
N ARG A 4 -15.76 2.11 -20.23
CA ARG A 4 -14.78 2.31 -21.30
C ARG A 4 -14.74 3.77 -21.73
N LEU A 5 -15.90 4.41 -21.87
CA LEU A 5 -15.99 5.84 -22.17
C LEU A 5 -15.33 6.69 -21.07
N LYS A 6 -15.61 6.40 -19.80
CA LYS A 6 -14.97 7.06 -18.65
C LYS A 6 -13.45 6.92 -18.69
N ASN A 7 -12.95 5.72 -18.98
CA ASN A 7 -11.51 5.48 -19.10
C ASN A 7 -10.89 6.29 -20.24
N VAL A 8 -11.52 6.33 -21.42
CA VAL A 8 -11.04 7.13 -22.56
C VAL A 8 -10.97 8.61 -22.19
N ILE A 9 -12.03 9.17 -21.60
CA ILE A 9 -12.05 10.57 -21.17
C ILE A 9 -10.95 10.84 -20.15
N ALA A 10 -10.82 9.99 -19.12
CA ALA A 10 -9.79 10.15 -18.10
C ALA A 10 -8.38 10.12 -18.69
N THR A 11 -8.08 9.16 -19.57
CA THR A 11 -6.78 9.06 -20.24
C THR A 11 -6.49 10.26 -21.13
N MET A 12 -7.48 10.75 -21.89
CA MET A 12 -7.30 11.95 -22.72
C MET A 12 -7.07 13.20 -21.87
N SER A 13 -7.80 13.35 -20.76
CA SER A 13 -7.60 14.46 -19.82
C SER A 13 -6.23 14.41 -19.15
N GLU A 14 -5.78 13.23 -18.73
CA GLU A 14 -4.45 13.03 -18.15
C GLU A 14 -3.34 13.32 -19.16
N HIS A 15 -3.48 12.86 -20.41
CA HIS A 15 -2.53 13.14 -21.47
C HIS A 15 -2.47 14.64 -21.79
N HIS A 16 -3.63 15.30 -21.90
CA HIS A 16 -3.70 16.74 -22.11
C HIS A 16 -3.01 17.51 -20.97
N TYR A 17 -3.36 17.20 -19.72
CA TYR A 17 -2.70 17.81 -18.56
C TYR A 17 -1.19 17.55 -18.55
N SER A 18 -0.77 16.33 -18.88
CA SER A 18 0.65 15.96 -18.90
C SER A 18 1.45 16.80 -19.91
N TYR A 19 0.98 16.89 -21.15
CA TYR A 19 1.71 17.59 -22.22
C TYR A 19 1.63 19.12 -22.14
N PHE A 20 0.50 19.67 -21.71
CA PHE A 20 0.30 21.13 -21.73
C PHE A 20 0.58 21.82 -20.38
N HIS A 21 0.63 21.06 -19.28
CA HIS A 21 0.89 21.62 -17.95
C HIS A 21 2.03 20.93 -17.22
N HIS A 22 1.98 19.61 -17.05
CA HIS A 22 2.97 18.91 -16.22
C HIS A 22 4.39 18.97 -16.81
N LEU A 23 4.58 18.52 -18.05
CA LEU A 23 5.89 18.46 -18.70
C LEU A 23 6.53 19.85 -18.88
N PRO A 24 5.82 20.90 -19.35
CA PRO A 24 6.38 22.25 -19.40
C PRO A 24 6.78 22.78 -18.02
N ASN A 25 5.99 22.51 -16.98
CA ASN A 25 6.35 22.91 -15.61
C ASN A 25 7.58 22.15 -15.10
N GLN A 26 7.71 20.86 -15.38
CA GLN A 26 8.90 20.08 -15.04
C GLN A 26 10.13 20.57 -15.79
N GLU A 27 9.99 20.92 -17.08
CA GLU A 27 11.08 21.50 -17.87
C GLU A 27 11.53 22.87 -17.31
N ALA A 28 10.58 23.72 -16.92
CA ALA A 28 10.90 25.00 -16.28
C ALA A 28 11.65 24.80 -14.95
N VAL A 29 11.26 23.81 -14.13
CA VAL A 29 11.98 23.44 -12.91
C VAL A 29 13.39 22.93 -13.24
N MET A 30 13.52 22.06 -14.24
CA MET A 30 14.81 21.54 -14.70
C MET A 30 15.75 22.69 -15.10
N ILE A 31 15.30 23.59 -15.99
CA ILE A 31 16.09 24.74 -16.44
C ILE A 31 16.47 25.62 -15.26
N LYS A 32 15.50 25.97 -14.39
CA LYS A 32 15.74 26.84 -13.25
C LYS A 32 16.82 26.32 -12.30
N HIS A 33 16.85 25.00 -12.06
CA HIS A 33 17.72 24.42 -11.04
C HIS A 33 19.02 23.83 -11.59
N PHE A 34 19.05 23.38 -12.84
CA PHE A 34 20.17 22.65 -13.42
C PHE A 34 20.96 23.41 -14.49
N GLN A 35 20.37 24.40 -15.17
CA GLN A 35 21.04 25.13 -16.25
C GLN A 35 22.36 25.79 -15.82
N LYS A 36 22.45 26.23 -14.56
CA LYS A 36 23.64 26.87 -14.00
C LYS A 36 24.88 25.96 -13.93
N TYR A 37 24.71 24.64 -14.06
CA TYR A 37 25.81 23.68 -14.05
C TYR A 37 26.31 23.35 -15.46
N GLU A 38 25.63 23.82 -16.50
CA GLU A 38 25.93 23.52 -17.90
C GLU A 38 26.35 24.79 -18.65
N GLN A 39 27.32 24.66 -19.55
CA GLN A 39 27.80 25.77 -20.39
C GLN A 39 26.87 26.04 -21.58
N SER A 40 26.20 25.00 -22.07
CA SER A 40 25.21 25.06 -23.15
C SER A 40 23.78 24.99 -22.60
N PRO A 41 22.77 25.43 -23.37
CA PRO A 41 21.37 25.20 -23.01
C PRO A 41 21.12 23.71 -22.77
N LEU A 42 20.37 23.41 -21.71
CA LEU A 42 19.89 22.05 -21.47
C LEU A 42 18.99 21.60 -22.63
N PRO A 43 19.07 20.32 -23.05
CA PRO A 43 18.15 19.77 -24.03
C PRO A 43 16.71 19.80 -23.51
N PRO A 44 15.71 19.84 -24.41
CA PRO A 44 14.31 19.70 -24.05
C PRO A 44 14.06 18.46 -23.19
N LEU A 45 13.16 18.58 -22.21
CA LEU A 45 12.85 17.49 -21.29
C LEU A 45 12.34 16.24 -22.04
N LEU A 46 11.56 16.43 -23.11
CA LEU A 46 11.07 15.32 -23.92
C LEU A 46 12.19 14.55 -24.63
N ASP A 47 13.24 15.24 -25.08
CA ASP A 47 14.40 14.61 -25.71
C ASP A 47 15.15 13.76 -24.68
N LEU A 48 15.37 14.30 -23.48
CA LEU A 48 15.96 13.56 -22.35
C LEU A 48 15.15 12.32 -21.98
N LEU A 49 13.81 12.43 -21.93
CA LEU A 49 12.93 11.30 -21.64
C LEU A 49 12.97 10.23 -22.74
N SER A 50 13.22 10.63 -24.00
CA SER A 50 13.33 9.70 -25.14
C SER A 50 14.65 8.92 -25.15
N GLU A 51 15.69 9.45 -24.49
CA GLU A 51 17.03 8.84 -24.41
C GLU A 51 17.19 7.90 -23.21
N ILE A 52 16.13 7.63 -22.43
CA ILE A 52 16.22 6.74 -21.27
C ILE A 52 16.54 5.30 -21.72
N GLY A 53 17.81 4.91 -21.51
CA GLY A 53 18.32 3.60 -21.88
C GLY A 53 17.86 2.45 -20.97
N VAL A 54 17.49 2.73 -19.71
CA VAL A 54 16.96 1.73 -18.76
C VAL A 54 15.93 2.37 -17.82
N VAL A 55 14.80 1.69 -17.58
CA VAL A 55 13.77 2.08 -16.61
C VAL A 55 13.63 1.00 -15.54
N LEU A 56 14.09 1.26 -14.32
CA LEU A 56 13.91 0.36 -13.20
C LEU A 56 12.49 0.51 -12.61
N LEU A 57 11.71 -0.57 -12.63
CA LEU A 57 10.34 -0.59 -12.15
C LEU A 57 10.25 -1.35 -10.83
N ASN A 58 9.93 -0.66 -9.74
CA ASN A 58 9.66 -1.30 -8.44
C ASN A 58 8.25 -1.90 -8.41
N THR A 59 8.01 -2.85 -9.31
CA THR A 59 6.81 -3.68 -9.39
C THR A 59 7.19 -4.99 -10.06
N GLN A 60 6.33 -6.00 -10.02
CA GLN A 60 6.54 -7.27 -10.72
C GLN A 60 5.37 -7.58 -11.65
N PRO A 61 5.58 -8.29 -12.78
CA PRO A 61 4.52 -8.67 -13.70
C PRO A 61 3.32 -9.37 -13.02
N GLU A 62 3.60 -10.21 -12.04
CA GLU A 62 2.64 -11.04 -11.28
C GLU A 62 1.62 -10.19 -10.51
N VAL A 63 2.00 -8.95 -10.15
CA VAL A 63 1.17 -7.97 -9.44
C VAL A 63 0.86 -6.72 -10.27
N SER A 64 1.19 -6.76 -11.56
CA SER A 64 1.01 -5.65 -12.50
C SER A 64 -0.13 -5.94 -13.47
N TYR A 65 -0.70 -4.86 -14.02
CA TYR A 65 -1.57 -5.01 -15.18
C TYR A 65 -0.75 -5.40 -16.41
N ALA A 66 -1.39 -6.13 -17.32
CA ALA A 66 -0.84 -6.38 -18.64
C ALA A 66 -0.54 -5.04 -19.33
N ARG A 67 0.72 -4.84 -19.70
CA ARG A 67 1.21 -3.66 -20.43
C ARG A 67 2.29 -4.08 -21.41
N ALA A 68 2.52 -3.25 -22.41
CA ALA A 68 3.68 -3.40 -23.28
C ALA A 68 4.96 -3.32 -22.42
N TRP A 69 5.81 -4.33 -22.59
CA TRP A 69 7.04 -4.50 -21.85
C TRP A 69 8.19 -4.30 -22.84
N LEU A 70 8.94 -3.22 -22.68
CA LEU A 70 10.04 -2.87 -23.58
C LEU A 70 11.37 -3.44 -23.07
N PRO A 71 12.34 -3.76 -23.95
CA PRO A 71 13.61 -4.35 -23.52
C PRO A 71 14.41 -3.50 -22.51
N ASN A 72 14.21 -2.17 -22.50
CA ASN A 72 14.88 -1.26 -21.58
C ASN A 72 14.20 -1.14 -20.21
N MET A 73 12.99 -1.66 -20.05
CA MET A 73 12.37 -1.68 -18.73
C MET A 73 13.07 -2.81 -17.92
N VAL A 74 13.24 -2.70 -16.61
CA VAL A 74 13.77 -3.78 -15.76
C VAL A 74 12.94 -3.85 -14.49
N SER A 75 12.31 -5.00 -14.26
CA SER A 75 11.52 -5.25 -13.06
C SER A 75 12.45 -5.45 -11.86
N VAL A 76 12.38 -4.55 -10.89
CA VAL A 76 13.10 -4.60 -9.61
C VAL A 76 12.11 -4.55 -8.43
N GLY A 77 10.92 -5.12 -8.60
CA GLY A 77 9.88 -5.12 -7.58
C GLY A 77 10.34 -5.71 -6.25
N GLY A 78 10.17 -4.94 -5.17
CA GLY A 78 10.62 -5.30 -3.83
C GLY A 78 12.03 -4.78 -3.49
N LEU A 79 12.65 -3.93 -4.32
CA LEU A 79 14.01 -3.40 -4.07
C LEU A 79 14.18 -2.70 -2.70
N HIS A 80 13.08 -2.16 -2.18
CA HIS A 80 13.02 -1.49 -0.86
C HIS A 80 12.96 -2.46 0.32
N ILE A 81 12.71 -3.75 0.09
CA ILE A 81 12.57 -4.76 1.14
C ILE A 81 13.99 -5.25 1.51
N PRO A 82 14.47 -4.97 2.73
CA PRO A 82 15.79 -5.39 3.17
C PRO A 82 15.84 -6.91 3.36
N LYS A 83 17.02 -7.50 3.14
CA LYS A 83 17.26 -8.93 3.36
C LYS A 83 17.34 -9.32 4.84
N MET A 84 17.57 -8.34 5.73
CA MET A 84 17.72 -8.54 7.17
C MET A 84 16.55 -7.90 7.91
N LYS A 85 16.03 -8.61 8.91
CA LYS A 85 15.04 -8.07 9.85
C LYS A 85 15.70 -7.04 10.76
N THR A 86 14.96 -6.02 11.15
CA THR A 86 15.31 -5.17 12.28
C THR A 86 14.59 -5.65 13.54
N SER A 87 14.88 -5.03 14.69
CA SER A 87 14.22 -5.35 15.95
C SER A 87 13.25 -4.25 16.33
N HIS A 88 12.13 -4.65 16.94
CA HIS A 88 11.20 -3.72 17.55
C HIS A 88 11.68 -3.29 18.94
N PRO A 89 11.23 -2.12 19.44
CA PRO A 89 11.25 -1.82 20.86
C PRO A 89 10.66 -2.98 21.68
N LYS A 90 11.22 -3.24 22.85
CA LYS A 90 10.86 -4.38 23.72
C LYS A 90 9.35 -4.46 24.01
N GLU A 91 8.68 -3.32 24.13
CA GLU A 91 7.24 -3.22 24.36
C GLU A 91 6.43 -3.82 23.21
N ILE A 92 6.74 -3.44 21.97
CA ILE A 92 6.09 -3.98 20.77
C ILE A 92 6.37 -5.48 20.64
N GLN A 93 7.61 -5.91 20.89
CA GLN A 93 7.94 -7.32 20.84
C GLN A 93 7.16 -8.14 21.88
N THR A 94 7.08 -7.65 23.12
CA THR A 94 6.30 -8.31 24.19
C THR A 94 4.82 -8.40 23.83
N PHE A 95 4.30 -7.37 23.17
CA PHE A 95 2.92 -7.36 22.67
C PHE A 95 2.70 -8.39 21.55
N ILE A 96 3.65 -8.58 20.64
CA ILE A 96 3.60 -9.61 19.59
C ILE A 96 3.73 -11.01 20.20
N ASP A 97 4.67 -11.21 21.12
CA ASP A 97 4.97 -12.51 21.72
C ASP A 97 3.75 -13.10 22.43
N GLY A 98 3.01 -12.26 23.17
CA GLY A 98 1.78 -12.67 23.86
C GLY A 98 0.52 -12.78 22.98
N ALA A 99 0.61 -12.59 21.66
CA ALA A 99 -0.51 -12.75 20.74
C ALA A 99 -0.73 -14.23 20.38
N GLU A 100 -1.53 -14.95 21.15
CA GLU A 100 -1.81 -16.38 20.90
C GLU A 100 -2.65 -16.59 19.64
N ASP A 101 -3.68 -15.77 19.43
CA ASP A 101 -4.56 -15.81 18.25
C ASP A 101 -3.97 -15.12 17.00
N GLY A 102 -2.77 -14.57 17.12
CA GLY A 102 -2.09 -13.81 16.08
C GLY A 102 -2.27 -12.30 16.19
N ILE A 103 -1.60 -11.57 15.30
CA ILE A 103 -1.62 -10.12 15.24
C ILE A 103 -2.22 -9.61 13.93
N ILE A 104 -2.80 -8.41 14.01
CA ILE A 104 -3.22 -7.61 12.87
C ILE A 104 -2.42 -6.32 12.91
N TYR A 105 -1.79 -5.98 11.79
CA TYR A 105 -1.14 -4.70 11.65
C TYR A 105 -2.08 -3.71 10.95
N PHE A 106 -2.19 -2.49 11.47
CA PHE A 106 -3.00 -1.44 10.89
C PHE A 106 -2.17 -0.18 10.67
N SER A 107 -1.95 0.19 9.40
CA SER A 107 -1.23 1.40 9.01
C SER A 107 -1.78 1.97 7.70
N LEU A 108 -2.25 3.22 7.72
CA LEU A 108 -2.67 3.95 6.51
C LEU A 108 -1.53 4.75 5.87
N GLY A 109 -0.28 4.37 6.14
CA GLY A 109 0.91 5.02 5.60
C GLY A 109 1.29 6.31 6.34
N SER A 110 2.01 7.19 5.65
CA SER A 110 2.47 8.49 6.16
C SER A 110 1.62 9.67 5.67
N THR A 111 0.81 9.47 4.63
CA THR A 111 0.02 10.57 4.03
C THR A 111 -1.26 10.88 4.82
N LEU A 112 -1.82 9.89 5.52
CA LEU A 112 -2.98 10.11 6.39
C LEU A 112 -2.53 10.32 7.83
N SER A 113 -2.76 11.54 8.33
CA SER A 113 -2.73 11.80 9.77
C SER A 113 -3.99 11.22 10.42
N GLY A 114 -3.84 10.68 11.62
CA GLY A 114 -4.94 10.23 12.46
C GLY A 114 -5.93 11.34 12.82
N THR A 115 -5.48 12.59 12.79
CA THR A 115 -6.36 13.77 12.93
C THR A 115 -7.30 13.96 11.73
N SER A 116 -6.93 13.44 10.56
CA SER A 116 -7.75 13.50 9.34
C SER A 116 -8.75 12.35 9.25
N ILE A 117 -8.67 11.35 10.13
CA ILE A 117 -9.61 10.24 10.19
C ILE A 117 -10.83 10.70 11.00
N PRO A 118 -12.05 10.72 10.40
CA PRO A 118 -13.26 11.08 11.12
C PRO A 118 -13.52 10.16 12.32
N ASP A 119 -14.10 10.70 13.39
CA ASP A 119 -14.36 9.94 14.62
C ASP A 119 -15.21 8.69 14.37
N TYR A 120 -16.25 8.78 13.52
CA TYR A 120 -17.08 7.62 13.18
C TYR A 120 -16.29 6.47 12.51
N VAL A 121 -15.25 6.78 11.71
CA VAL A 121 -14.38 5.78 11.07
C VAL A 121 -13.50 5.13 12.13
N ARG A 122 -12.91 5.95 13.01
CA ARG A 122 -12.07 5.49 14.12
C ARG A 122 -12.86 4.58 15.07
N ASP A 123 -14.06 4.99 15.46
CA ASP A 123 -14.93 4.26 16.36
C ASP A 123 -15.42 2.95 15.75
N ALA A 124 -15.67 2.92 14.44
CA ALA A 124 -15.99 1.69 13.72
C ALA A 124 -14.85 0.65 13.82
N PHE A 125 -13.60 1.06 13.59
CA PHE A 125 -12.44 0.16 13.75
C PHE A 125 -12.27 -0.28 15.20
N ILE A 126 -12.34 0.64 16.17
CA ILE A 126 -12.23 0.33 17.61
C ILE A 126 -13.28 -0.71 18.02
N THR A 127 -14.54 -0.50 17.62
CA THR A 127 -15.65 -1.40 17.94
C THR A 127 -15.48 -2.77 17.27
N ALA A 128 -14.98 -2.81 16.04
CA ALA A 128 -14.70 -4.07 15.37
C ALA A 128 -13.54 -4.83 16.04
N PHE A 129 -12.47 -4.12 16.44
CA PHE A 129 -11.32 -4.73 17.12
C PHE A 129 -11.67 -5.29 18.49
N SER A 130 -12.63 -4.72 19.21
CA SER A 130 -13.07 -5.29 20.50
C SER A 130 -13.81 -6.62 20.37
N ARG A 131 -14.21 -7.01 19.15
CA ARG A 131 -14.97 -8.24 18.87
C ARG A 131 -14.08 -9.43 18.49
N ILE A 132 -12.78 -9.20 18.29
CA ILE A 132 -11.83 -10.23 17.84
C ILE A 132 -10.79 -10.54 18.92
N PRO A 133 -10.28 -11.79 18.98
CA PRO A 133 -9.25 -12.16 19.95
C PRO A 133 -7.84 -11.72 19.54
N GLN A 134 -7.60 -11.44 18.26
CA GLN A 134 -6.29 -11.01 17.77
C GLN A 134 -5.85 -9.69 18.40
N ARG A 135 -4.53 -9.56 18.60
CA ARG A 135 -3.92 -8.31 19.00
C ARG A 135 -3.75 -7.40 17.78
N VAL A 136 -4.09 -6.12 17.92
CA VAL A 136 -3.99 -5.13 16.84
C VAL A 136 -2.89 -4.13 17.16
N ILE A 137 -1.92 -4.00 16.26
CA ILE A 137 -0.91 -2.94 16.31
C ILE A 137 -1.36 -1.86 15.35
N TRP A 138 -1.83 -0.74 15.89
CA TRP A 138 -2.33 0.38 15.11
C TRP A 138 -1.31 1.52 15.08
N LYS A 139 -0.67 1.70 13.92
CA LYS A 139 0.17 2.85 13.66
C LYS A 139 -0.70 4.08 13.38
N ILE A 140 -0.71 5.03 14.31
CA ILE A 140 -1.41 6.32 14.20
C ILE A 140 -0.72 7.36 15.10
N ASP A 141 -0.67 8.61 14.65
CA ASP A 141 -0.03 9.75 15.34
C ASP A 141 -0.90 10.34 16.46
N ASN A 142 -2.21 10.12 16.42
CA ASN A 142 -3.18 10.58 17.42
C ASN A 142 -3.89 9.40 18.10
N THR A 143 -3.53 9.12 19.36
CA THR A 143 -4.11 8.01 20.13
C THR A 143 -5.57 8.28 20.47
N PRO A 144 -6.50 7.36 20.14
CA PRO A 144 -7.89 7.45 20.54
C PRO A 144 -8.04 7.44 22.09
N PRO A 145 -9.04 8.14 22.65
CA PRO A 145 -9.19 8.27 24.11
C PRO A 145 -9.54 6.97 24.83
N ALA A 146 -10.19 6.02 24.14
CA ALA A 146 -10.54 4.71 24.66
C ALA A 146 -10.12 3.63 23.67
N LEU A 147 -9.42 2.60 24.16
CA LEU A 147 -8.92 1.49 23.36
C LEU A 147 -9.29 0.15 24.00
N PRO A 148 -9.70 -0.86 23.21
CA PRO A 148 -9.82 -2.23 23.67
C PRO A 148 -8.47 -2.78 24.15
N ARG A 149 -8.48 -3.73 25.09
CA ARG A 149 -7.25 -4.28 25.68
C ARG A 149 -6.33 -4.97 24.66
N ASN A 150 -6.88 -5.44 23.55
CA ASN A 150 -6.15 -6.10 22.48
C ASN A 150 -5.59 -5.10 21.44
N VAL A 151 -5.73 -3.79 21.63
CA VAL A 151 -5.23 -2.77 20.69
C VAL A 151 -4.07 -2.00 21.31
N MET A 152 -2.93 -1.98 20.62
CA MET A 152 -1.76 -1.15 20.95
C MET A 152 -1.59 -0.08 19.86
N VAL A 153 -1.60 1.19 20.27
CA VAL A 153 -1.32 2.32 19.37
C VAL A 153 0.15 2.68 19.45
N VAL A 154 0.77 2.88 18.29
CA VAL A 154 2.18 3.27 18.17
C VAL A 154 2.32 4.41 17.17
N ALA A 155 3.16 5.40 17.47
CA ALA A 155 3.46 6.48 16.53
C ALA A 155 4.30 5.96 15.34
N TRP A 156 5.15 4.98 15.60
CA TRP A 156 6.03 4.34 14.63
C TRP A 156 6.19 2.84 14.91
N ALA A 157 6.32 2.06 13.86
CA ALA A 157 6.64 0.64 13.93
C ALA A 157 7.47 0.23 12.71
N GLN A 158 8.35 -0.77 12.87
CA GLN A 158 9.07 -1.36 11.74
C GLN A 158 8.10 -2.27 10.96
N GLN A 159 7.31 -1.68 10.06
CA GLN A 159 6.23 -2.34 9.31
C GLN A 159 6.66 -3.67 8.71
N LEU A 160 7.82 -3.70 8.05
CA LEU A 160 8.39 -4.91 7.44
C LEU A 160 8.60 -6.04 8.45
N ASP A 161 9.10 -5.74 9.65
CA ASP A 161 9.33 -6.76 10.68
C ASP A 161 8.02 -7.30 11.25
N ILE A 162 6.99 -6.46 11.37
CA ILE A 162 5.64 -6.91 11.79
C ILE A 162 5.04 -7.82 10.72
N LEU A 163 5.11 -7.42 9.44
CA LEU A 163 4.59 -8.23 8.34
C LEU A 163 5.36 -9.54 8.19
N ALA A 164 6.67 -9.54 8.46
CA ALA A 164 7.51 -10.73 8.42
C ALA A 164 7.34 -11.66 9.64
N ASP A 165 6.55 -11.28 10.64
CA ASP A 165 6.28 -12.11 11.81
C ASP A 165 5.23 -13.18 11.45
N PRO A 166 5.47 -14.48 11.76
CA PRO A 166 4.51 -15.56 11.45
C PRO A 166 3.16 -15.43 12.18
N LYS A 167 3.09 -14.63 13.25
CA LYS A 167 1.84 -14.30 13.93
C LYS A 167 1.01 -13.27 13.17
N CYS A 168 1.57 -12.54 12.20
CA CYS A 168 0.84 -11.56 11.39
C CYS A 168 -0.16 -12.25 10.47
N LYS A 169 -1.45 -12.04 10.72
CA LYS A 169 -2.54 -12.69 9.99
C LYS A 169 -3.18 -11.79 8.94
N ALA A 170 -3.18 -10.48 9.17
CA ALA A 170 -3.81 -9.52 8.28
C ALA A 170 -3.10 -8.16 8.36
N PHE A 171 -3.11 -7.45 7.25
CA PHE A 171 -2.64 -6.08 7.16
C PHE A 171 -3.77 -5.16 6.70
N ILE A 172 -4.22 -4.28 7.59
CA ILE A 172 -5.14 -3.19 7.26
C ILE A 172 -4.30 -2.01 6.75
N THR A 173 -4.52 -1.60 5.50
CA THR A 173 -3.68 -0.60 4.83
C THR A 173 -4.47 0.29 3.88
N HIS A 174 -3.96 1.49 3.63
CA HIS A 174 -4.40 2.33 2.52
C HIS A 174 -4.06 1.74 1.13
N ALA A 175 -3.32 0.64 1.05
CA ALA A 175 -2.95 -0.05 -0.19
C ALA A 175 -2.07 0.76 -1.16
N GLY A 176 -1.21 1.64 -0.64
CA GLY A 176 -0.14 2.24 -1.44
C GLY A 176 0.80 1.18 -2.00
N LEU A 177 1.42 1.45 -3.17
CA LEU A 177 2.24 0.49 -3.92
C LEU A 177 3.27 -0.28 -3.06
N LEU A 178 4.02 0.41 -2.20
CA LEU A 178 5.05 -0.23 -1.37
C LEU A 178 4.43 -1.18 -0.34
N SER A 179 3.48 -0.70 0.46
CA SER A 179 2.75 -1.53 1.43
C SER A 179 2.07 -2.74 0.79
N PHE A 180 1.55 -2.59 -0.42
CA PHE A 180 0.99 -3.71 -1.18
C PHE A 180 2.06 -4.76 -1.52
N LEU A 181 3.22 -4.33 -2.04
CA LEU A 181 4.33 -5.24 -2.36
C LEU A 181 4.90 -5.92 -1.12
N GLU A 182 5.00 -5.21 0.00
CA GLU A 182 5.47 -5.77 1.28
C GLU A 182 4.52 -6.86 1.79
N ALA A 183 3.21 -6.62 1.72
CA ALA A 183 2.19 -7.60 2.11
C ALA A 183 2.26 -8.87 1.25
N VAL A 184 2.41 -8.71 -0.06
CA VAL A 184 2.58 -9.85 -0.98
C VAL A 184 3.89 -10.58 -0.68
N HIS A 185 4.99 -9.85 -0.48
CA HIS A 185 6.29 -10.45 -0.19
C HIS A 185 6.25 -11.33 1.07
N PHE A 186 5.64 -10.84 2.15
CA PHE A 186 5.51 -11.57 3.42
C PHE A 186 4.28 -12.48 3.52
N ALA A 187 3.52 -12.63 2.44
CA ALA A 187 2.34 -13.48 2.36
C ALA A 187 1.22 -13.12 3.37
N VAL A 188 1.00 -11.83 3.63
CA VAL A 188 0.00 -11.33 4.59
C VAL A 188 -1.22 -10.75 3.85
N PRO A 189 -2.41 -11.37 3.94
CA PRO A 189 -3.64 -10.86 3.34
C PRO A 189 -4.01 -9.42 3.73
N LEU A 190 -4.71 -8.73 2.82
CA LEU A 190 -4.97 -7.29 2.89
C LEU A 190 -6.42 -6.95 3.26
N ILE A 191 -6.61 -5.96 4.12
CA ILE A 191 -7.85 -5.19 4.22
C ILE A 191 -7.54 -3.76 3.77
N GLY A 192 -8.01 -3.39 2.59
CA GLY A 192 -7.69 -2.11 1.96
C GLY A 192 -8.66 -1.00 2.30
N VAL A 193 -8.15 0.15 2.72
CA VAL A 193 -8.90 1.40 2.92
C VAL A 193 -8.32 2.49 2.01
N PRO A 194 -8.48 2.37 0.68
CA PRO A 194 -7.86 3.28 -0.28
C PRO A 194 -8.48 4.68 -0.16
N VAL A 195 -7.64 5.70 -0.36
CA VAL A 195 -8.04 7.11 -0.27
C VAL A 195 -7.83 7.85 -1.58
N PHE A 196 -6.67 7.71 -2.24
CA PHE A 196 -6.38 8.46 -3.46
C PHE A 196 -5.34 7.78 -4.38
N ALA A 197 -5.13 8.37 -5.56
CA ALA A 197 -4.14 7.98 -6.56
C ALA A 197 -4.24 6.49 -6.99
N ASP A 198 -3.17 5.72 -6.79
CA ASP A 198 -3.03 4.32 -7.20
C ASP A 198 -3.72 3.34 -6.26
N GLN A 199 -4.04 3.76 -5.03
CA GLN A 199 -4.55 2.90 -3.96
C GLN A 199 -5.82 2.11 -4.35
N PRO A 200 -6.87 2.71 -4.96
CA PRO A 200 -8.03 1.95 -5.38
C PRO A 200 -7.69 0.90 -6.43
N TRP A 201 -6.75 1.19 -7.33
CA TRP A 201 -6.34 0.26 -8.39
C TRP A 201 -5.57 -0.93 -7.84
N ASN A 202 -4.75 -0.73 -6.80
CA ASN A 202 -4.08 -1.81 -6.09
C ASN A 202 -5.10 -2.71 -5.37
N MET A 203 -6.18 -2.15 -4.82
CA MET A 203 -7.24 -2.95 -4.21
C MET A 203 -8.09 -3.72 -5.21
N VAL A 204 -8.37 -3.16 -6.39
CA VAL A 204 -9.02 -3.93 -7.48
C VAL A 204 -8.20 -5.18 -7.83
N LYS A 205 -6.87 -5.06 -7.89
CA LYS A 205 -6.00 -6.24 -8.11
C LYS A 205 -6.07 -7.22 -6.94
N ALA A 206 -6.05 -6.72 -5.71
CA ALA A 206 -6.12 -7.53 -4.51
C ALA A 206 -7.40 -8.38 -4.48
N GLU A 207 -8.54 -7.77 -4.83
CA GLU A 207 -9.84 -8.45 -4.89
C GLU A 207 -9.90 -9.47 -6.02
N GLN A 208 -9.40 -9.13 -7.22
CA GLN A 208 -9.36 -10.05 -8.37
C GLN A 208 -8.51 -11.29 -8.07
N ALA A 209 -7.36 -11.11 -7.42
CA ALA A 209 -6.50 -12.21 -6.97
C ALA A 209 -7.03 -12.93 -5.72
N LYS A 210 -8.09 -12.40 -5.09
CA LYS A 210 -8.61 -12.83 -3.79
C LYS A 210 -7.51 -12.92 -2.73
N ILE A 211 -6.72 -11.86 -2.61
CA ILE A 211 -5.68 -11.69 -1.57
C ILE A 211 -6.00 -10.55 -0.60
N GLY A 212 -7.12 -9.85 -0.83
CA GLY A 212 -7.63 -8.85 0.08
C GLY A 212 -9.06 -8.41 -0.22
N VAL A 213 -9.61 -7.63 0.70
CA VAL A 213 -10.95 -7.03 0.60
C VAL A 213 -10.86 -5.51 0.71
N HIS A 214 -11.70 -4.79 -0.03
CA HIS A 214 -11.78 -3.33 0.00
C HIS A 214 -12.87 -2.85 0.96
N LEU A 215 -12.51 -1.87 1.79
CA LEU A 215 -13.42 -1.07 2.62
C LEU A 215 -13.48 0.36 2.08
N HIS A 216 -14.67 0.80 1.69
CA HIS A 216 -14.88 2.15 1.22
C HIS A 216 -14.96 3.13 2.41
N ILE A 217 -13.99 4.04 2.53
CA ILE A 217 -13.86 4.93 3.70
C ILE A 217 -15.12 5.77 3.99
N LEU A 218 -15.85 6.20 2.96
CA LEU A 218 -17.10 6.97 3.12
C LEU A 218 -18.29 6.13 3.60
N ASN A 219 -18.17 4.80 3.63
CA ASN A 219 -19.23 3.88 4.04
C ASN A 219 -18.69 2.87 5.07
N ILE A 220 -17.82 3.34 5.98
CA ILE A 220 -17.30 2.50 7.06
C ILE A 220 -18.31 2.42 8.22
N SER A 221 -18.51 1.19 8.69
CA SER A 221 -19.25 0.87 9.91
C SER A 221 -18.53 -0.25 10.66
N ALA A 222 -18.81 -0.39 11.96
CA ALA A 222 -18.21 -1.46 12.77
C ALA A 222 -18.51 -2.85 12.19
N ASP A 223 -19.74 -3.08 11.71
CA ASP A 223 -20.14 -4.36 11.14
C ASP A 223 -19.46 -4.65 9.81
N TYR A 224 -19.22 -3.62 8.98
CA TYR A 224 -18.50 -3.79 7.73
C TYR A 224 -17.01 -4.10 7.96
N VAL A 225 -16.38 -3.45 8.96
CA VAL A 225 -15.02 -3.80 9.37
C VAL A 225 -14.96 -5.20 9.98
N SER A 226 -15.92 -5.57 10.83
CA SER A 226 -16.02 -6.93 11.39
C SER A 226 -16.16 -7.99 10.31
N TRP A 227 -17.00 -7.75 9.29
CA TRP A 227 -17.11 -8.65 8.13
C TRP A 227 -15.78 -8.81 7.40
N ALA A 228 -15.06 -7.72 7.13
CA ALA A 228 -13.77 -7.79 6.43
C ALA A 228 -12.70 -8.54 7.24
N LEU A 229 -12.69 -8.35 8.57
CA LEU A 229 -11.82 -9.11 9.47
C LEU A 229 -12.17 -10.60 9.44
N GLU A 230 -13.46 -10.93 9.55
CA GLU A 230 -13.94 -12.32 9.51
C GLU A 230 -13.57 -13.02 8.20
N GLU A 231 -13.81 -12.35 7.05
CA GLU A 231 -13.43 -12.86 5.74
C GLU A 231 -11.92 -13.12 5.66
N ILE A 232 -11.09 -12.15 6.04
CA ILE A 232 -9.63 -12.28 5.87
C ILE A 232 -9.02 -13.28 6.85
N LEU A 233 -9.52 -13.36 8.09
CA LEU A 233 -8.96 -14.23 9.12
C LEU A 233 -9.41 -15.69 8.97
N HIS A 234 -10.64 -15.94 8.51
CA HIS A 234 -11.23 -17.28 8.54
C HIS A 234 -11.48 -17.89 7.15
N ASN A 235 -11.53 -17.12 6.06
CA ASN A 235 -11.64 -17.68 4.72
C ASN A 235 -10.24 -18.08 4.19
N PRO A 236 -9.94 -19.39 4.07
CA PRO A 236 -8.60 -19.86 3.73
C PRO A 236 -8.17 -19.50 2.30
N VAL A 237 -9.11 -19.09 1.43
CA VAL A 237 -8.81 -18.67 0.06
C VAL A 237 -7.84 -17.50 0.05
N TYR A 238 -8.03 -16.49 0.91
CA TYR A 238 -7.18 -15.31 0.92
C TYR A 238 -5.75 -15.65 1.29
N LYS A 239 -5.55 -16.41 2.37
CA LYS A 239 -4.23 -16.83 2.80
C LYS A 239 -3.55 -17.73 1.76
N ARG A 240 -4.27 -18.72 1.23
CA ARG A 240 -3.74 -19.65 0.21
C ARG A 240 -3.30 -18.92 -1.05
N ASN A 241 -4.11 -18.02 -1.58
CA ASN A 241 -3.77 -17.26 -2.78
C ASN A 241 -2.60 -16.30 -2.51
N MET A 242 -2.58 -15.69 -1.33
CA MET A 242 -1.48 -14.82 -0.93
C MET A 242 -0.15 -15.58 -0.78
N ASP A 243 -0.17 -16.80 -0.23
CA ASP A 243 1.00 -17.68 -0.16
C ASP A 243 1.53 -18.06 -1.55
N GLN A 244 0.64 -18.42 -2.48
CA GLN A 244 1.01 -18.74 -3.85
C GLN A 244 1.66 -17.54 -4.55
N LEU A 245 1.07 -16.36 -4.41
CA LEU A 245 1.59 -15.14 -5.01
C LEU A 245 2.93 -14.71 -4.38
N SER A 246 3.06 -14.82 -3.06
CA SER A 246 4.32 -14.57 -2.34
C SER A 246 5.44 -15.50 -2.83
N ALA A 247 5.14 -16.78 -3.03
CA ALA A 247 6.11 -17.75 -3.54
C ALA A 247 6.58 -17.38 -4.94
N GLN A 248 5.65 -17.03 -5.84
CA GLN A 248 5.97 -16.57 -7.20
C GLN A 248 6.84 -15.31 -7.18
N MET A 249 6.54 -14.35 -6.30
CA MET A 249 7.29 -13.11 -6.14
C MET A 249 8.73 -13.31 -5.64
N ARG A 250 8.98 -14.38 -4.86
CA ARG A 250 10.28 -14.67 -4.23
C ARG A 250 11.13 -15.71 -4.97
N ASP A 251 10.59 -16.38 -5.98
CA ASP A 251 11.29 -17.43 -6.75
C ASP A 251 12.30 -16.88 -7.79
N ARG A 252 12.33 -15.57 -8.02
CA ARG A 252 13.25 -14.89 -8.95
C ARG A 252 14.36 -14.14 -8.22
#